data_AF-A0A7Y5X0Q2-F1
#
_entry.id   AF-A0A7Y5X0Q2-F1
#
_cell.length_a   1.000
_cell.length_b   1.000
_cell.length_c   1.000
_cell.angle_alpha   90.00
_cell.angle_beta   90.00
_cell.angle_gamma   90.00
#
_symmetry.space_group_name_H-M   'P 1'
#
loop_
_entity.id
_entity.type
_entity.pdbx_description
1 polymer ?
#
loop_
_entity_poly.entity_id
_entity_poly.type
_entity_poly.pdbx_seq_one_letter_code
_entity_poly.pdbx_strand_id
1 'polypeptide(L)' 'MDRFLAERGDRRLDSHEAVVVAVADGRITRLFHYLHDPAAFGFFWSR' A
#
# COMPACT_ATOMS: atom_id res chain seq x y z
N MET A 1 11.24 3.64 -6.56
CA MET A 1 9.98 2.93 -6.29
C MET A 1 10.23 2.10 -5.07
N ASP A 2 9.52 2.39 -3.98
CA ASP A 2 9.77 1.71 -2.72
C ASP A 2 9.18 0.30 -2.79
N ARG A 3 9.96 -0.67 -2.36
CA ARG A 3 9.53 -2.06 -2.23
C ARG A 3 8.91 -2.22 -0.84
N PHE A 4 7.67 -2.64 -0.80
CA PHE A 4 6.93 -2.93 0.41
C PHE A 4 6.94 -4.43 0.68
N LEU A 5 7.52 -4.82 1.82
CA LEU A 5 7.57 -6.20 2.28
C LEU A 5 6.74 -6.31 3.56
N ALA A 6 5.81 -7.27 3.58
CA ALA A 6 5.01 -7.58 4.76
C ALA A 6 4.85 -9.09 4.95
N GLU A 7 4.80 -9.52 6.21
CA GLU A 7 4.63 -10.91 6.60
C GLU A 7 3.51 -11.02 7.65
N ARG A 8 2.65 -12.03 7.52
CA ARG A 8 1.52 -12.27 8.43
C ARG A 8 1.18 -13.77 8.45
N GLY A 9 1.52 -14.46 9.54
CA GLY A 9 1.41 -15.92 9.60
C GLY A 9 2.19 -16.54 8.43
N ASP A 10 1.54 -17.40 7.65
CA ASP A 10 2.14 -18.03 6.46
C ASP A 10 2.01 -17.17 5.19
N ARG A 11 1.45 -15.96 5.28
CA ARG A 11 1.30 -15.05 4.14
C ARG A 11 2.48 -14.08 4.07
N ARG A 12 2.97 -13.86 2.85
CA ARG A 12 3.97 -12.86 2.52
C ARG A 12 3.49 -11.99 1.37
N LEU A 13 3.69 -10.68 1.51
CA LEU A 13 3.48 -9.69 0.46
C LEU A 13 4.83 -9.09 0.08
N ASP A 14 5.08 -9.06 -1.22
CA ASP A 14 6.21 -8.38 -1.83
C ASP A 14 5.67 -7.52 -2.96
N SER A 15 5.58 -6.21 -2.71
CA SER A 15 4.79 -5.27 -3.51
C SER A 15 5.60 -4.03 -3.85
N HIS A 16 5.29 -3.44 -5.00
CA HIS A 16 5.74 -2.10 -5.36
C HIS A 16 4.53 -1.17 -5.31
N GLU A 17 4.63 -0.12 -4.50
CA GLU A 17 3.50 0.76 -4.21
C GLU A 17 3.91 2.22 -4.32
N ALA A 18 2.96 3.07 -4.67
CA ALA A 18 3.11 4.50 -4.61
C ALA A 18 1.93 5.10 -3.86
N VAL A 19 2.23 5.93 -2.86
CA VAL A 19 1.24 6.72 -2.14
C VAL A 19 1.44 8.18 -2.51
N VAL A 20 0.42 8.79 -3.11
CA VAL A 20 0.40 10.21 -3.43
C VAL A 20 -0.53 10.89 -2.45
N VAL A 21 -0.01 11.89 -1.74
CA VAL A 21 -0.79 12.67 -0.76
C VAL A 21 -0.94 14.10 -1.24
N ALA A 22 -2.14 14.67 -1.08
CA ALA A 22 -2.36 16.10 -1.17
C ALA A 22 -2.26 16.69 0.24
N VAL A 23 -1.48 17.76 0.41
CA VAL A 23 -1.29 18.43 1.70
C VAL A 23 -1.78 19.88 1.57
N ALA A 24 -2.61 20.32 2.52
CA ALA A 24 -3.01 21.71 2.68
C ALA A 24 -2.95 22.07 4.17
N ASP A 25 -2.47 23.27 4.48
CA ASP A 25 -2.31 23.77 5.87
C ASP A 25 -1.56 22.80 6.78
N GLY A 26 -0.51 22.15 6.25
CA GLY A 26 0.31 21.18 6.98
C GLY A 26 -0.38 19.85 7.28
N ARG A 27 -1.56 19.59 6.71
CA ARG A 27 -2.33 18.36 6.91
C ARG A 27 -2.56 17.63 5.60
N ILE A 28 -2.52 16.30 5.63
CA ILE A 28 -2.94 15.46 4.51
C ILE A 28 -4.45 15.61 4.35
N THR A 29 -4.90 16.04 3.17
CA THR A 29 -6.32 16.22 2.83
C THR A 29 -6.85 15.15 1.89
N ARG A 30 -5.96 14.52 1.10
CA ARG A 30 -6.28 13.40 0.22
C ARG A 30 -5.12 12.43 0.14
N LEU A 31 -5.43 11.17 -0.08
CA LEU A 31 -4.48 10.09 -0.29
C LEU A 31 -4.94 9.24 -1.47
N PHE A 32 -4.01 8.94 -2.37
CA PHE A 32 -4.19 7.99 -3.47
C PHE A 32 -3.14 6.89 -3.32
N HIS A 33 -3.59 5.65 -3.33
CA HIS A 33 -2.72 4.49 -3.21
C HIS A 33 -2.73 3.72 -4.52
N TYR A 34 -1.58 3.68 -5.19
CA TYR A 34 -1.37 2.95 -6.43
C TYR A 34 -0.65 1.65 -6.12
N LEU A 35 -1.39 0.56 -6.27
CA LEU A 35 -0.90 -0.81 -6.08
C LEU A 35 -0.45 -1.36 -7.41
N HIS A 36 0.74 -1.98 -7.45
CA HIS A 36 1.16 -2.74 -8.63
C HIS A 36 0.27 -3.98 -8.85
N ASP A 37 -0.05 -4.70 -7.78
CA ASP A 37 -0.97 -5.85 -7.79
C ASP A 37 -2.05 -5.69 -6.70
N PRO A 38 -3.21 -5.09 -7.04
CA PRO A 38 -4.33 -4.92 -6.11
C PRO A 38 -4.88 -6.23 -5.57
N ALA A 39 -4.81 -7.33 -6.33
CA ALA A 39 -5.36 -8.61 -5.95
C ALA A 39 -4.48 -9.31 -4.91
N ALA A 40 -3.16 -9.31 -5.11
CA ALA A 40 -2.20 -9.83 -4.13
C ALA A 40 -2.25 -9.04 -2.82
N PHE A 41 -2.33 -7.70 -2.91
CA PHE A 41 -2.50 -6.83 -1.74
C PHE A 41 -3.81 -7.17 -0.99
N GLY A 42 -4.93 -7.25 -1.71
CA GLY A 42 -6.24 -7.58 -1.13
C GLY A 42 -6.27 -8.97 -0.50
N PHE A 43 -5.68 -9.97 -1.14
CA PHE A 43 -5.56 -11.32 -0.60
C PHE A 43 -4.73 -11.34 0.69
N PHE A 44 -3.59 -10.66 0.72
CA PHE A 44 -2.73 -10.59 1.90
C PHE A 44 -3.49 -10.04 3.13
N TRP A 45 -4.26 -8.96 2.95
CA TRP A 45 -5.02 -8.32 4.01
C TRP A 45 -6.40 -8.92 4.30
N SER A 46 -6.87 -9.85 3.46
CA SER A 46 -8.13 -10.56 3.71
C SER A 46 -8.09 -11.35 5.03
N ARG A 47 -9.27 -11.73 5.54
CA ARG A 47 -9.39 -12.45 6.82
C ARG A 47 -8.59 -13.75 6.84
#